data_AF-A0AAW2W213-F1
#
_entry.id   AF-A0AAW2W213-F1
#
_cell.length_a   1.000
_cell.length_b   1.000
_cell.length_c   1.000
_cell.angle_alpha   90.00
_cell.angle_beta   90.00
_cell.angle_gamma   90.00
#
_symmetry.space_group_name_H-M   'P 1'
#
loop_
_entity.id
_entity.type
_entity.pdbx_description
1 polymer ?
#
loop_
_entity_poly.entity_id
_entity_poly.type
_entity_poly.pdbx_seq_one_letter_code
_entity_poly.pdbx_strand_id
1 'polypeptide(L)'
;MQAFEEEMPFRLHFLSLLPANNPRRFAYVHKVYGASNVGKILLDLPVSRRAEAADSLYYEAYCRIKDPVYGCVGLITILHQQIYDAQCQLARIQAEIAAVSSQSQSEVQQYQQDENVGPSFLPEQTGVPNSTSFYDISTWFD
;
A
#
# COMPACT_ATOMS: atom_id res chain seq x y z
N MET A 1 1.39 -13.97 46.04
CA MET A 1 2.29 -14.29 44.93
C MET A 1 2.69 -15.77 45.02
N GLN A 2 1.77 -16.68 44.74
CA GLN A 2 2.10 -18.12 44.67
C GLN A 2 0.94 -18.86 44.02
N ALA A 3 1.04 -19.08 42.70
CA ALA A 3 0.26 -20.05 41.93
C ALA A 3 0.69 -20.02 40.43
N PHE A 4 2.00 -20.00 40.15
CA PHE A 4 2.50 -19.96 38.76
C PHE A 4 3.69 -20.90 38.52
N GLU A 5 3.71 -22.05 39.21
CA GLU A 5 4.87 -22.94 39.17
C GLU A 5 4.57 -24.40 38.76
N GLU A 6 3.31 -24.81 38.58
CA GLU A 6 2.98 -26.21 38.23
C GLU A 6 2.63 -26.49 36.75
N GLU A 7 2.77 -25.52 35.84
CA GLU A 7 2.47 -25.70 34.40
C GLU A 7 3.72 -25.46 33.53
N MET A 8 4.88 -25.94 33.97
CA MET A 8 6.18 -25.68 33.32
C MET A 8 6.63 -26.65 32.19
N PRO A 9 5.99 -27.78 31.83
CA PRO A 9 6.48 -28.60 30.71
C PRO A 9 6.04 -28.08 29.33
N PHE A 10 4.93 -27.33 29.23
CA PHE A 10 4.46 -26.78 27.94
C PHE A 10 5.04 -25.41 27.60
N ARG A 11 5.63 -24.71 28.58
CA ARG A 11 6.17 -23.34 28.41
C ARG A 11 7.53 -23.29 27.69
N LEU A 12 8.30 -24.38 27.74
CA LEU A 12 9.64 -24.47 27.16
C LEU A 12 9.64 -24.57 25.63
N HIS A 13 8.56 -25.03 25.00
CA HIS A 13 8.45 -25.06 23.55
C HIS A 13 8.23 -23.66 22.95
N PHE A 14 7.52 -22.79 23.67
CA PHE A 14 7.19 -21.44 23.22
C PHE A 14 8.33 -20.42 23.38
N LEU A 15 9.16 -20.58 24.42
CA LEU A 15 10.28 -19.68 24.67
C LEU A 15 11.37 -19.73 23.58
N SER A 16 11.49 -20.83 22.85
CA SER A 16 12.49 -20.95 21.79
C SER A 16 12.08 -20.25 20.48
N LEU A 17 10.78 -19.96 20.31
CA LEU A 17 10.24 -19.32 19.09
C LEU A 17 9.86 -17.86 19.32
N LEU A 18 9.47 -17.51 20.55
CA LEU A 18 9.28 -16.13 20.97
C LEU A 18 10.53 -15.72 21.74
N PRO A 19 11.44 -14.90 21.17
CA PRO A 19 12.64 -14.50 21.88
C PRO A 19 12.22 -13.98 23.26
N ALA A 20 12.87 -14.49 24.31
CA ALA A 20 12.61 -14.22 25.72
C ALA A 20 12.67 -12.73 26.13
N ASN A 21 12.83 -11.83 25.15
CA ASN A 21 13.07 -10.41 25.30
C ASN A 21 11.79 -9.58 25.56
N ASN A 22 10.58 -10.15 25.45
CA ASN A 22 9.34 -9.38 25.64
C ASN A 22 8.19 -10.17 26.30
N PRO A 23 8.09 -10.22 27.64
CA PRO A 23 6.99 -10.90 28.34
C PRO A 23 5.60 -10.34 27.97
N ARG A 24 5.53 -9.06 27.56
CA ARG A 24 4.27 -8.43 27.09
C ARG A 24 3.76 -9.05 25.79
N ARG A 25 4.68 -9.44 24.89
CA ARG A 25 4.32 -10.07 23.61
C ARG A 25 3.67 -11.43 23.84
N PHE A 26 4.23 -12.23 24.73
CA PHE A 26 3.60 -13.48 25.15
C PHE A 26 2.24 -13.23 25.79
N ALA A 27 2.10 -12.23 26.66
CA ALA A 27 0.83 -11.93 27.34
C ALA A 27 -0.31 -11.59 26.35
N TYR A 28 -0.06 -10.79 25.32
CA TYR A 28 -1.08 -10.46 24.31
C TYR A 28 -1.48 -11.67 23.48
N VAL A 29 -0.48 -12.39 22.95
CA VAL A 29 -0.71 -13.58 22.12
C VAL A 29 -1.43 -14.66 22.91
N HIS A 30 -1.04 -14.89 24.17
CA HIS A 30 -1.70 -15.82 25.07
C HIS A 30 -3.15 -15.43 25.36
N LYS A 31 -3.43 -14.13 25.56
CA LYS A 31 -4.78 -13.65 25.85
C LYS A 31 -5.73 -13.80 24.66
N VAL A 32 -5.24 -13.65 23.43
CA VAL A 32 -6.07 -13.68 22.22
C VAL A 32 -6.21 -15.10 21.65
N TYR A 33 -5.12 -15.87 21.60
CA TYR A 33 -5.10 -17.19 20.97
C TYR A 33 -5.00 -18.35 21.96
N GLY A 34 -4.44 -18.12 23.14
CA GLY A 34 -4.06 -19.18 24.08
C GLY A 34 -2.75 -19.89 23.67
N ALA A 35 -2.01 -20.41 24.65
CA ALA A 35 -0.73 -21.08 24.39
C ALA A 35 -0.87 -22.24 23.40
N SER A 36 -1.80 -23.16 23.64
CA SER A 36 -1.94 -24.38 22.81
C SER A 36 -2.23 -24.08 21.35
N ASN A 37 -3.07 -23.07 21.07
CA ASN A 37 -3.42 -22.70 19.69
C ASN A 37 -2.22 -22.09 18.96
N VAL A 38 -1.45 -21.24 19.65
CA VAL A 38 -0.22 -20.66 19.09
C VAL A 38 0.78 -21.75 18.77
N GLY A 39 0.88 -22.78 19.62
CA GLY A 39 1.82 -23.89 19.42
C GLY A 39 1.46 -24.68 18.20
N LYS A 40 0.16 -25.00 18.07
CA LYS A 40 -0.37 -25.66 16.89
C LYS A 40 -0.08 -24.86 15.61
N ILE A 41 -0.43 -23.57 15.57
CA ILE A 41 -0.20 -22.69 14.41
C ILE A 41 1.29 -22.65 14.03
N LEU A 42 2.19 -22.50 15.00
CA LEU A 42 3.62 -22.42 14.71
C LEU A 42 4.22 -23.78 14.30
N LEU A 43 3.74 -24.88 14.88
CA LEU A 43 4.21 -26.23 14.54
C LEU A 43 3.75 -26.67 13.15
N ASP A 44 2.57 -26.23 12.71
CA ASP A 44 2.01 -26.50 11.38
C ASP A 44 2.81 -25.78 10.26
N LEU A 45 3.67 -24.83 10.60
CA LEU A 45 4.51 -24.08 9.66
C LEU A 45 5.95 -24.63 9.57
N PRO A 46 6.60 -24.51 8.40
CA PRO A 46 8.03 -24.80 8.28
C PRO A 46 8.84 -23.87 9.18
N VAL A 47 9.94 -24.38 9.74
CA VAL A 47 10.77 -23.66 10.73
C VAL A 47 11.18 -22.25 10.25
N SER A 48 11.45 -22.09 8.96
CA SER A 48 11.82 -20.81 8.34
C SER A 48 10.78 -19.71 8.48
N ARG A 49 9.48 -20.06 8.57
CA ARG A 49 8.36 -19.10 8.65
C ARG A 49 7.84 -18.90 10.06
N ARG A 50 8.29 -19.68 11.04
CA ARG A 50 7.76 -19.62 12.41
C ARG A 50 8.03 -18.28 13.08
N ALA A 51 9.19 -17.68 12.83
CA ALA A 51 9.54 -16.37 13.37
C ALA A 51 8.59 -15.28 12.83
N GLU A 52 8.42 -15.23 11.51
CA GLU A 52 7.50 -14.29 10.85
C GLU A 52 6.05 -14.50 11.29
N ALA A 53 5.59 -15.75 11.36
CA ALA A 53 4.24 -16.06 11.84
C ALA A 53 4.04 -15.65 13.30
N ALA A 54 5.06 -15.84 14.15
CA ALA A 54 5.01 -15.37 15.53
C ALA A 54 4.95 -13.84 15.63
N ASP A 55 5.57 -13.10 14.70
CA ASP A 55 5.46 -11.64 14.62
C ASP A 55 4.04 -11.24 14.20
N SER A 56 3.48 -11.89 13.18
CA SER A 56 2.11 -11.66 12.72
C SER A 56 1.07 -11.91 13.82
N LEU A 57 1.16 -13.05 14.53
CA LEU A 57 0.29 -13.37 15.66
C LEU A 57 0.38 -12.32 16.78
N TYR A 58 1.57 -11.78 17.03
CA TYR A 58 1.73 -10.70 18.01
C TYR A 58 1.05 -9.41 17.55
N TYR A 59 1.25 -8.98 16.31
CA TYR A 59 0.62 -7.76 15.80
C TYR A 59 -0.90 -7.88 15.78
N GLU A 60 -1.43 -9.03 15.36
CA GLU A 60 -2.87 -9.27 15.36
C GLU A 60 -3.44 -9.27 16.79
N ALA A 61 -2.77 -9.97 17.73
CA ALA A 61 -3.17 -9.94 19.14
C ALA A 61 -3.12 -8.53 19.72
N TYR A 62 -2.05 -7.77 19.43
CA TYR A 62 -1.89 -6.40 19.89
C TYR A 62 -3.04 -5.50 19.40
N CYS A 63 -3.39 -5.60 18.12
CA CYS A 63 -4.52 -4.86 17.55
C CYS A 63 -5.83 -5.27 18.25
N ARG A 64 -6.07 -6.56 18.49
CA ARG A 64 -7.27 -7.05 19.19
C ARG A 64 -7.34 -6.59 20.65
N ILE A 65 -6.21 -6.39 21.32
CA ILE A 65 -6.17 -5.84 22.67
C ILE A 65 -6.51 -4.35 22.68
N LYS A 66 -6.05 -3.59 21.67
CA LYS A 66 -6.35 -2.16 21.53
C LYS A 66 -7.77 -1.89 21.05
N ASP A 67 -8.25 -2.69 20.12
CA ASP A 67 -9.58 -2.65 19.55
C ASP A 67 -10.20 -4.05 19.66
N PRO A 68 -10.97 -4.32 20.73
CA PRO A 68 -11.62 -5.62 20.93
C PRO A 68 -12.67 -5.97 19.88
N VAL A 69 -13.18 -4.98 19.14
CA VAL A 69 -14.26 -5.17 18.17
C VAL A 69 -13.69 -5.47 16.80
N TYR A 70 -12.84 -4.59 16.27
CA TYR A 70 -12.33 -4.70 14.89
C TYR A 70 -10.87 -5.15 14.80
N GLY A 71 -10.07 -5.00 15.87
CA GLY A 71 -8.67 -5.41 15.87
C GLY A 71 -7.87 -4.88 14.68
N CYS A 72 -7.16 -5.77 13.97
CA CYS A 72 -6.42 -5.40 12.77
C CYS A 72 -7.32 -5.07 11.56
N VAL A 73 -8.56 -5.56 11.54
CA VAL A 73 -9.52 -5.29 10.44
C VAL A 73 -9.86 -3.81 10.39
N GLY A 74 -10.01 -3.14 11.54
CA GLY A 74 -10.24 -1.71 11.60
C GLY A 74 -9.13 -0.91 10.91
N LEU A 75 -7.87 -1.31 11.14
CA LEU A 75 -6.72 -0.68 10.47
C LEU A 75 -6.72 -0.94 8.95
N ILE A 76 -7.03 -2.17 8.54
CA ILE A 76 -7.16 -2.53 7.12
C ILE A 76 -8.24 -1.68 6.45
N THR A 77 -9.40 -1.50 7.10
CA THR A 77 -10.49 -0.68 6.58
C THR A 77 -10.08 0.77 6.38
N ILE A 78 -9.39 1.36 7.36
CA ILE A 78 -8.88 2.74 7.26
C ILE A 78 -7.92 2.87 6.07
N LEU A 79 -6.99 1.93 5.91
CA LEU A 79 -6.03 1.94 4.81
C LEU A 79 -6.72 1.79 3.45
N HIS A 80 -7.71 0.90 3.33
CA HIS A 80 -8.50 0.78 2.11
C HIS A 80 -9.26 2.06 1.78
N GLN A 81 -9.82 2.74 2.78
CA GLN A 81 -10.47 4.04 2.57
C GLN A 81 -9.48 5.09 2.04
N GLN A 82 -8.28 5.17 2.62
CA GLN A 82 -7.24 6.10 2.17
C GLN A 82 -6.81 5.84 0.73
N ILE A 83 -6.66 4.58 0.35
CA ILE A 83 -6.36 4.19 -1.03
C ILE A 83 -7.49 4.63 -1.97
N TYR A 84 -8.74 4.36 -1.58
CA TYR A 84 -9.91 4.75 -2.37
C TYR A 84 -10.01 6.27 -2.55
N ASP A 85 -9.82 7.03 -1.48
CA ASP A 85 -9.88 8.50 -1.52
C ASP A 85 -8.77 9.07 -2.43
N ALA A 86 -7.56 8.52 -2.35
CA ALA A 86 -6.45 8.91 -3.21
C ALA A 86 -6.73 8.61 -4.69
N GLN A 87 -7.29 7.43 -4.99
CA GLN A 87 -7.71 7.06 -6.35
C GLN A 87 -8.80 7.98 -6.89
N CYS A 88 -9.78 8.35 -6.06
CA CYS A 88 -10.83 9.30 -6.44
C CYS A 88 -10.26 10.68 -6.76
N GLN A 89 -9.31 11.16 -5.95
CA GLN A 89 -8.65 12.45 -6.21
C GLN A 89 -7.87 12.43 -7.53
N LEU A 90 -7.14 11.35 -7.80
CA LEU A 90 -6.41 11.17 -9.05
C LEU A 90 -7.37 11.17 -10.26
N ALA A 91 -8.45 10.41 -10.19
CA ALA A 91 -9.46 10.36 -11.25
C ALA A 91 -10.10 11.73 -11.51
N ARG A 92 -10.38 12.50 -10.44
CA ARG A 92 -10.93 13.85 -10.56
C ARG A 92 -9.97 14.79 -11.30
N ILE A 93 -8.71 14.82 -10.90
CA ILE A 93 -7.68 15.66 -11.53
C ILE A 93 -7.47 15.25 -13.00
N GLN A 94 -7.43 13.95 -13.29
CA GLN A 94 -7.32 13.45 -14.67
C GLN A 94 -8.50 13.88 -15.55
N ALA A 95 -9.73 13.83 -15.01
CA ALA A 95 -10.92 14.32 -15.71
C ALA A 95 -10.87 15.85 -15.93
N GLU A 96 -10.41 16.62 -14.94
CA GLU A 96 -10.21 18.07 -15.06
C GLU A 96 -9.17 18.39 -16.17
N ILE A 97 -8.04 17.68 -16.22
CA ILE A 97 -7.02 17.85 -17.26
C ILE A 97 -7.58 17.53 -18.65
N ALA A 98 -8.31 16.43 -18.79
CA ALA A 98 -8.91 16.03 -20.07
C ALA A 98 -9.97 17.04 -20.56
N ALA A 99 -10.72 17.64 -19.63
CA ALA A 99 -11.68 18.69 -19.97
C ALA A 99 -10.97 19.93 -20.51
N VAL A 100 -9.91 20.41 -19.84
CA VAL A 100 -9.13 21.58 -20.27
C VAL A 100 -8.47 21.34 -21.63
N SER A 101 -7.86 20.18 -21.85
CA SER A 101 -7.19 19.89 -23.13
C SER A 101 -8.16 19.84 -24.31
N SER A 102 -9.38 19.32 -24.12
CA SER A 102 -10.43 19.33 -25.15
C SER A 102 -10.95 20.72 -25.49
N GLN A 103 -11.02 21.63 -24.50
CA GLN A 103 -11.42 23.03 -24.71
C GLN A 103 -10.36 23.79 -25.52
N SER A 104 -9.07 23.62 -25.20
CA SER A 104 -7.97 24.25 -25.95
C SER A 104 -7.93 23.78 -27.41
N GLN A 105 -8.30 22.54 -27.70
CA GLN A 105 -8.33 22.02 -29.08
C GLN A 105 -9.51 22.57 -29.91
N SER A 106 -10.57 23.04 -29.25
CA SER A 106 -11.75 23.63 -29.88
C SER A 106 -11.49 25.07 -30.36
N GLU A 107 -10.69 25.84 -29.61
CA GLU A 107 -10.34 27.23 -29.97
C GLU A 107 -9.36 27.33 -31.14
N VAL A 108 -8.50 26.31 -31.36
CA VAL A 108 -7.55 26.28 -32.48
C VAL A 108 -8.22 25.96 -33.83
N GLN A 109 -9.44 25.41 -33.85
CA GLN A 109 -10.17 25.14 -35.10
C GLN A 109 -11.01 26.33 -35.62
N GLN A 110 -11.15 27.43 -34.88
CA GLN A 110 -11.91 28.61 -35.35
C GLN A 110 -11.08 29.68 -36.10
N TYR A 111 -9.76 29.52 -36.23
CA TYR A 111 -8.89 30.45 -36.98
C TYR A 111 -8.35 29.87 -38.30
N GLN A 112 -9.16 29.17 -39.09
CA GLN A 112 -8.83 28.84 -40.48
C GLN A 112 -10.07 28.87 -41.37
N GLN A 113 -10.64 30.06 -41.60
CA GLN A 113 -11.59 30.27 -42.68
C GLN A 113 -11.63 31.73 -43.17
N ASP A 114 -10.50 32.25 -43.63
CA ASP A 114 -10.45 33.13 -44.81
C ASP A 114 -9.02 33.26 -45.35
N GLU A 115 -8.88 33.62 -46.62
CA GLU A 115 -7.67 33.76 -47.46
C GLU A 115 -7.21 32.50 -48.25
N ASN A 116 -7.98 32.24 -49.31
CA ASN A 116 -7.52 31.54 -50.51
C ASN A 116 -6.86 32.53 -51.47
N VAL A 117 -5.53 32.63 -51.46
CA VAL A 117 -4.71 32.98 -52.66
C VAL A 117 -3.34 32.29 -52.53
N GLY A 118 -3.05 31.30 -53.37
CA GLY A 118 -1.67 30.78 -53.57
C GLY A 118 -0.78 31.78 -54.33
N PRO A 119 0.54 31.56 -54.51
CA PRO A 119 1.09 30.23 -54.82
C PRO A 119 2.43 29.85 -54.13
N SER A 120 2.63 28.53 -54.06
CA SER A 120 3.88 27.76 -54.11
C SER A 120 5.22 28.45 -53.88
N PHE A 121 5.98 28.04 -52.84
CA PHE A 121 7.44 27.80 -52.92
C PHE A 121 7.90 26.95 -51.72
N LEU A 122 8.54 25.81 -52.00
CA LEU A 122 9.52 25.10 -51.15
C LEU A 122 10.82 25.03 -51.98
N PRO A 123 12.01 24.74 -51.41
CA PRO A 123 12.34 24.41 -50.01
C PRO A 123 13.51 25.26 -49.43
N GLU A 124 13.81 25.15 -48.13
CA GLU A 124 15.17 24.86 -47.63
C GLU A 124 15.18 24.73 -46.09
N GLN A 125 15.95 23.75 -45.62
CA GLN A 125 16.11 23.32 -44.24
C GLN A 125 17.08 24.22 -43.46
N THR A 126 16.77 24.51 -42.19
CA THR A 126 17.79 24.58 -41.13
C THR A 126 17.20 24.06 -39.82
N GLY A 127 17.92 23.15 -39.17
CA GLY A 127 17.43 22.40 -38.03
C GLY A 127 17.16 23.26 -36.80
N VAL A 128 16.06 22.93 -36.12
CA VAL A 128 15.76 23.36 -34.76
C VAL A 128 15.46 22.09 -33.95
N PRO A 129 16.12 21.86 -32.80
CA PRO A 129 15.88 20.66 -32.00
C PRO A 129 14.45 20.66 -31.45
N ASN A 130 13.78 19.53 -31.65
CA ASN A 130 12.42 19.23 -31.26
C ASN A 130 12.25 19.44 -29.73
N SER A 131 11.59 20.52 -29.34
CA SER A 131 11.20 20.78 -27.94
C SER A 131 9.95 19.98 -27.60
N THR A 132 10.10 18.66 -27.45
CA THR A 132 9.05 17.78 -26.94
C THR A 132 9.55 16.87 -25.82
N SER A 133 10.30 17.41 -24.85
CA SER A 133 10.76 16.59 -23.72
C SER A 133 10.37 17.11 -22.34
N PHE A 134 9.64 18.22 -22.22
CA PHE A 134 9.34 18.75 -20.89
C PHE A 134 8.05 18.16 -20.25
N TYR A 135 7.19 17.47 -21.01
CA TYR A 135 5.91 16.96 -20.49
C TYR A 135 5.76 15.44 -20.57
N ASP A 136 6.82 14.70 -20.89
CA ASP A 136 6.74 13.23 -20.96
C ASP A 136 7.14 12.60 -19.62
N ILE A 137 6.16 12.49 -18.73
CA ILE A 137 6.26 11.91 -17.38
C ILE A 137 6.50 10.39 -17.43
N SER A 138 6.37 9.76 -18.62
CA SER A 138 6.62 8.33 -18.83
C SER A 138 8.08 7.92 -18.59
N THR A 139 9.01 8.88 -18.53
CA THR A 139 10.45 8.66 -18.32
C THR A 139 10.86 8.54 -16.85
N TRP A 140 9.93 8.70 -15.90
CA TRP A 140 10.23 8.66 -14.45
C TRP A 140 10.08 7.26 -13.82
N PHE A 141 9.56 6.29 -14.57
CA PHE A 141 9.30 4.93 -14.10
C PHE A 141 10.15 3.87 -14.82
N ASP A 142 11.40 4.21 -15.16
CA ASP A 142 12.47 3.27 -15.52
C ASP A 142 13.53 3.22 -14.40
#